data_AF-A0A4Q3SZV8-F1
#
_entry.id   AF-A0A4Q3SZV8-F1
#
_cell.length_a   1.000
_cell.length_b   1.000
_cell.length_c   1.000
_cell.angle_alpha   90.00
_cell.angle_beta   90.00
_cell.angle_gamma   90.00
#
_symmetry.space_group_name_H-M   'P 1'
#
loop_
_entity.id
_entity.type
_entity.pdbx_description
1 polymer ?
#
loop_
_entity_poly.entity_id
_entity_poly.type
_entity_poly.pdbx_seq_one_letter_code
_entity_poly.pdbx_strand_id
1 'polypeptide(L)' 'MGKLTLPRRVSVLGSTGSVGVSTLDLLDKAGAEVEVSALT' A
#
# COMPACT_ATOMS: atom_id res chain seq x y z
N MET A 1 -21.53 -3.85 -1.08
CA MET A 1 -20.40 -3.55 -0.16
C MET A 1 -20.25 -2.04 -0.09
N GLY A 2 -20.36 -1.45 1.10
CA GLY A 2 -20.26 0.01 1.27
C GLY A 2 -18.85 0.52 0.98
N LYS A 3 -18.74 1.79 0.57
CA LYS A 3 -17.45 2.45 0.32
C LYS A 3 -16.74 2.63 1.67
N LEU A 4 -15.54 2.06 1.83
CA LEU A 4 -14.68 2.35 2.97
C LEU A 4 -14.18 3.80 2.81
N THR A 5 -14.64 4.68 3.69
CA THR A 5 -14.37 6.14 3.63
C THR A 5 -13.13 6.55 4.42
N LEU A 6 -12.55 5.64 5.21
CA LEU A 6 -11.32 5.90 5.96
C LEU A 6 -10.08 5.53 5.12
N PRO A 7 -8.95 6.24 5.27
CA PRO A 7 -7.69 5.88 4.64
C PRO A 7 -7.33 4.43 4.97
N ARG A 8 -7.02 3.63 3.95
CA ARG A 8 -6.73 2.21 4.12
C ARG A 8 -5.30 2.05 4.65
N ARG A 9 -5.16 1.55 5.88
CA ARG A 9 -3.85 1.27 6.46
C ARG A 9 -3.34 -0.10 6.00
N VAL A 10 -2.10 -0.14 5.51
CA VAL A 10 -1.45 -1.36 4.97
C VAL A 10 -0.05 -1.54 5.56
N SER A 11 0.41 -2.79 5.60
CA SER A 11 1.79 -3.16 5.94
C SER A 11 2.35 -4.00 4.80
N VAL A 12 3.60 -3.75 4.40
CA VAL A 12 4.25 -4.47 3.29
C VAL A 12 5.44 -5.26 3.83
N LEU A 13 5.24 -6.57 3.97
CA LEU A 13 6.29 -7.51 4.36
C LEU A 13 7.03 -8.01 3.11
N GLY A 14 8.36 -7.96 3.12
CA GLY A 14 9.19 -8.17 1.94
C GLY A 14 9.20 -6.94 1.02
N SER A 15 9.24 -5.73 1.58
CA SER A 15 9.08 -4.47 0.82
C SER A 15 10.17 -4.24 -0.23
N THR A 16 11.31 -4.91 -0.09
CA THR A 16 12.45 -4.86 -1.03
C THR A 16 12.40 -5.94 -2.12
N GLY A 17 11.52 -6.94 -1.96
CA GLY A 17 11.29 -7.95 -2.98
C GLY A 17 10.49 -7.40 -4.17
N SER A 18 10.42 -8.17 -5.25
CA SER A 18 9.70 -7.76 -6.47
C SER A 18 8.25 -7.34 -6.19
N VAL A 19 7.52 -8.14 -5.40
CA VAL A 19 6.14 -7.84 -5.03
C VAL A 19 6.06 -6.58 -4.17
N GLY A 20 6.95 -6.40 -3.20
CA GLY A 20 6.94 -5.24 -2.31
C GLY A 20 7.20 -3.94 -3.04
N VAL A 21 8.27 -3.90 -3.85
CA VAL A 21 8.64 -2.73 -4.66
C VAL A 21 7.55 -2.39 -5.67
N SER A 22 7.05 -3.38 -6.42
CA SER A 22 5.98 -3.15 -7.39
C SER A 22 4.67 -2.72 -6.73
N THR A 23 4.38 -3.20 -5.52
CA THR A 23 3.20 -2.79 -4.76
C THR A 23 3.30 -1.33 -4.34
N LEU A 24 4.44 -0.91 -3.80
CA LEU A 24 4.67 0.48 -3.39
C LEU A 24 4.62 1.44 -4.59
N ASP A 25 5.28 1.08 -5.69
CA ASP A 25 5.27 1.84 -6.95
C ASP A 25 3.85 1.98 -7.54
N LEU A 26 3.05 0.90 -7.50
CA LEU A 26 1.67 0.92 -7.95
C LEU A 26 0.81 1.87 -7.10
N LEU A 27 0.94 1.81 -5.77
CA LEU A 27 0.15 2.63 -4.85
C LEU A 27 0.43 4.13 -5.04
N ASP A 28 1.70 4.49 -5.26
CA ASP A 28 2.13 5.85 -5.57
C ASP A 28 1.56 6.33 -6.92
N LYS A 29 1.75 5.55 -7.98
CA LYS A 29 1.25 5.87 -9.33
C LYS A 29 -0.28 5.95 -9.43
N ALA A 30 -0.98 5.14 -8.64
CA ALA A 30 -2.43 5.15 -8.59
C ALA A 30 -3.01 6.33 -7.78
N GLY A 31 -2.17 7.11 -7.09
CA GLY A 31 -2.62 8.14 -6.16
C GLY A 31 -3.51 7.57 -5.07
N ALA A 32 -3.25 6.33 -4.65
CA ALA A 32 -4.12 5.63 -3.72
C ALA A 32 -4.02 6.26 -2.33
N GLU A 33 -5.15 6.66 -1.74
CA GLU A 33 -5.20 7.10 -0.34
C GLU A 33 -5.02 5.91 0.62
N VAL A 34 -3.77 5.54 0.80
CA VAL A 34 -3.33 4.48 1.72
C VAL A 34 -2.29 5.01 2.69
N GLU A 35 -2.33 4.51 3.92
CA GLU A 35 -1.31 4.78 4.92
C GLU A 35 -0.43 3.55 5.07
N VAL A 36 0.84 3.65 4.65
CA VAL A 36 1.82 2.56 4.84
C VAL A 36 2.35 2.64 6.26
N SER A 37 1.95 1.67 7.09
CA SER A 37 2.22 1.66 8.54
C SER A 37 3.49 0.91 8.94
N ALA A 38 3.97 -0.02 8.10
CA ALA A 38 5.16 -0.80 8.36
C ALA A 38 5.75 -1.39 7.07
N LEU A 39 7.08 -1.51 7.05
CA LEU A 39 7.89 -2.16 6.01
C LEU A 39 8.83 -3.16 6.69
N THR A 40 9.08 -4.32 6.08
CA THR A 40 10.04 -5.33 6.56
C THR A 40 10.69 -6.01 5.37
#